data_AF-A0AAQ0TN39-F1
#
_entry.id   AF-A0AAQ0TN39-F1
#
_cell.length_a   1.000
_cell.length_b   1.000
_cell.length_c   1.000
_cell.angle_alpha   90.00
_cell.angle_beta   90.00
_cell.angle_gamma   90.00
#
_symmetry.space_group_name_H-M   'P 1'
#
loop_
_entity.id
_entity.type
_entity.pdbx_description
1 polymer ?
#
loop_
_entity_poly.entity_id
_entity_poly.type
_entity_poly.pdbx_seq_one_letter_code
_entity_poly.pdbx_strand_id
1 'polypeptide(L)'
;MTEVLSDATRQKDTASIRQAHGLMADSHLKLKNFSKAADCYYRYMELSPNKATPQQYRSYIDALWQSGRHETAVRLIDSAKIKYGIHAEIPFEILFETGNTKEAYLQLKKAFAETDSVLDEITRQKVCSSAVEFSRNDIDVMELSYQNDLIKLTILIILIITGGIGAAAFVSHSRKIQKQKDEQIIALAEELESILNDRNHDSAKSEDVHVRTTASDGNEPRFSISRKHLDTIRLLCETYYESNQKESIKSKTAHNVEQEIKNFVNNPDFQTFLEYLADSENNCIINRFRRQMPGLSDKEYQIFICSSLRLPVPVILMFFDLNRNTLYTTRRRMRQKIAGSHPSDEREFLSYL
;
A
#
# COMPACT_ATOMS: atom_id res chain seq x y z
N MET A 1 -3.09 -58.36 -1.36
CA MET A 1 -3.62 -59.71 -1.08
C MET A 1 -3.02 -60.79 -1.95
N THR A 2 -2.75 -60.52 -3.23
CA THR A 2 -2.05 -61.46 -4.13
C THR A 2 -0.68 -61.89 -3.59
N GLU A 3 0.07 -60.97 -2.98
CA GLU A 3 1.38 -61.24 -2.36
C GLU A 3 1.29 -62.12 -1.09
N VAL A 4 0.30 -61.84 -0.22
CA VAL A 4 -0.02 -62.65 0.97
C VAL A 4 -0.48 -64.06 0.58
N LEU A 5 -1.26 -64.18 -0.50
CA LEU A 5 -1.68 -65.48 -1.05
C LEU A 5 -0.48 -66.27 -1.59
N SER A 6 0.45 -65.61 -2.30
CA SER A 6 1.65 -66.27 -2.84
C SER A 6 2.60 -66.77 -1.75
N ASP A 7 2.79 -66.01 -0.67
CA ASP A 7 3.62 -66.42 0.46
C ASP A 7 2.97 -67.54 1.29
N ALA A 8 1.66 -67.44 1.56
CA ALA A 8 0.92 -68.49 2.27
C ALA A 8 0.88 -69.81 1.46
N THR A 9 0.77 -69.73 0.13
CA THR A 9 0.83 -70.89 -0.76
C THR A 9 2.23 -71.53 -0.75
N ARG A 10 3.29 -70.72 -0.70
CA ARG A 10 4.68 -71.19 -0.58
C ARG A 10 4.94 -71.90 0.75
N GLN A 11 4.29 -71.45 1.83
CA GLN A 11 4.40 -72.01 3.18
C GLN A 11 3.40 -73.15 3.46
N LYS A 12 2.49 -73.46 2.53
CA LYS A 12 1.40 -74.44 2.67
C LYS A 12 0.47 -74.19 3.88
N ASP A 13 0.37 -72.95 4.33
CA ASP A 13 -0.53 -72.59 5.44
C ASP A 13 -1.97 -72.48 4.92
N THR A 14 -2.72 -73.57 5.10
CA THR A 14 -4.11 -73.69 4.68
C THR A 14 -5.04 -72.69 5.39
N ALA A 15 -4.70 -72.27 6.62
CA ALA A 15 -5.52 -71.32 7.37
C ALA A 15 -5.39 -69.89 6.81
N SER A 16 -4.17 -69.48 6.46
CA SER A 16 -3.88 -68.17 5.88
C SER A 16 -4.37 -68.06 4.43
N ILE A 17 -4.21 -69.12 3.62
CA ILE A 17 -4.76 -69.19 2.25
C ILE A 17 -6.30 -69.02 2.29
N ARG A 18 -6.96 -69.68 3.24
CA ARG A 18 -8.42 -69.53 3.43
C ARG A 18 -8.80 -68.09 3.78
N GLN A 19 -8.15 -67.47 4.77
CA GLN A 19 -8.48 -66.08 5.14
C GLN A 19 -8.28 -65.11 3.98
N ALA A 20 -7.21 -65.30 3.20
CA ALA A 20 -6.97 -64.51 1.99
C ALA A 20 -8.10 -64.65 0.96
N HIS A 21 -8.56 -65.88 0.67
CA HIS A 21 -9.69 -66.10 -0.23
C HIS A 21 -11.00 -65.48 0.28
N GLY A 22 -11.27 -65.56 1.59
CA GLY A 22 -12.45 -64.95 2.20
C GLY A 22 -12.47 -63.44 2.03
N LEU A 23 -11.35 -62.77 2.34
CA LEU A 23 -11.25 -61.31 2.21
C LEU A 23 -11.26 -60.86 0.74
N MET A 24 -10.66 -61.65 -0.18
CA MET A 24 -10.74 -61.40 -1.62
C MET A 24 -12.19 -61.51 -2.12
N ALA A 25 -12.94 -62.50 -1.64
CA ALA A 25 -14.34 -62.70 -2.01
C ALA A 25 -15.21 -61.52 -1.54
N ASP A 26 -15.08 -61.09 -0.28
CA ASP A 26 -15.80 -59.92 0.26
C ASP A 26 -15.46 -58.63 -0.51
N SER A 27 -14.19 -58.47 -0.89
CA SER A 27 -13.72 -57.32 -1.67
C SER A 27 -14.32 -57.32 -3.08
N HIS A 28 -14.31 -58.46 -3.76
CA HIS A 28 -14.93 -58.58 -5.09
C HIS A 28 -16.45 -58.39 -5.05
N LEU A 29 -17.11 -58.85 -3.98
CA LEU A 29 -18.54 -58.65 -3.77
C LEU A 29 -18.89 -57.16 -3.64
N LYS A 30 -18.13 -56.41 -2.83
CA LYS A 30 -18.28 -54.94 -2.70
C LYS A 30 -18.05 -54.21 -4.03
N LEU A 31 -17.12 -54.69 -4.85
CA LEU A 31 -16.83 -54.15 -6.18
C LEU A 31 -17.82 -54.62 -7.26
N LYS A 32 -18.90 -55.32 -6.90
CA LYS A 32 -19.90 -55.89 -7.83
C LYS A 32 -19.32 -56.86 -8.87
N ASN A 33 -18.15 -57.43 -8.59
CA ASN A 33 -17.48 -58.42 -9.44
C ASN A 33 -17.96 -59.83 -9.05
N PHE A 34 -19.25 -60.10 -9.24
CA PHE A 34 -19.95 -61.27 -8.68
C PHE A 34 -19.35 -62.62 -9.11
N SER A 35 -18.92 -62.76 -10.37
CA SER A 35 -18.27 -64.00 -10.85
C SER A 35 -16.98 -64.30 -10.09
N LYS A 36 -16.09 -63.30 -9.93
CA LYS A 36 -14.81 -63.47 -9.23
C LYS A 36 -15.02 -63.68 -7.73
N ALA A 37 -16.03 -63.02 -7.15
CA ALA A 37 -16.43 -63.23 -5.76
C ALA A 37 -16.87 -64.68 -5.52
N ALA A 38 -17.73 -65.22 -6.40
CA ALA A 38 -18.18 -66.61 -6.34
C ALA A 38 -17.03 -67.61 -6.42
N ASP A 39 -16.06 -67.39 -7.31
CA ASP A 39 -14.89 -68.28 -7.44
C ASP A 39 -13.99 -68.22 -6.19
N CYS A 40 -13.81 -67.05 -5.59
CA CYS A 40 -13.05 -66.90 -4.34
C CYS A 40 -13.77 -67.57 -3.16
N TYR A 41 -15.11 -67.42 -3.05
CA TYR A 41 -15.88 -68.12 -2.03
C TYR A 41 -15.88 -69.64 -2.23
N TYR A 42 -15.90 -70.12 -3.48
CA TYR A 42 -15.76 -71.55 -3.76
C TYR A 42 -14.45 -72.11 -3.18
N ARG A 43 -13.32 -71.43 -3.44
CA ARG A 43 -12.01 -71.81 -2.87
C ARG A 43 -11.98 -71.71 -1.35
N TYR A 44 -12.62 -70.69 -0.77
CA TYR A 44 -12.77 -70.57 0.67
C TYR A 44 -13.51 -71.77 1.29
N MET A 45 -14.63 -72.18 0.67
CA MET A 45 -15.49 -73.28 1.14
C MET A 45 -14.83 -74.65 0.93
N GLU A 46 -14.09 -74.84 -0.17
CA GLU A 46 -13.33 -76.07 -0.46
C GLU A 46 -12.29 -76.36 0.62
N LEU A 47 -11.60 -75.33 1.12
CA LEU A 47 -10.54 -75.47 2.11
C LEU A 47 -11.05 -75.71 3.55
N SER A 48 -12.32 -75.40 3.86
CA SER A 48 -12.90 -75.64 5.19
C SER A 48 -14.44 -75.69 5.17
N PRO A 49 -15.06 -76.77 4.65
CA PRO A 49 -16.52 -76.87 4.50
C PRO A 49 -17.28 -76.68 5.82
N ASN A 50 -16.66 -77.07 6.94
CA ASN A 50 -17.29 -77.04 8.25
C ASN A 50 -17.17 -75.70 8.98
N LYS A 51 -16.30 -74.76 8.56
CA LYS A 51 -16.01 -73.52 9.31
C LYS A 51 -16.69 -72.25 8.77
N ALA A 52 -17.37 -72.33 7.63
CA ALA A 52 -17.95 -71.14 7.01
C ALA A 52 -19.24 -70.68 7.70
N THR A 53 -19.34 -69.40 8.08
CA THR A 53 -20.46 -68.85 8.87
C THR A 53 -21.74 -68.65 8.03
N PRO A 54 -22.94 -68.52 8.65
CA PRO A 54 -24.18 -68.21 7.92
C PRO A 54 -24.05 -67.00 7.00
N GLN A 55 -23.41 -65.93 7.47
CA GLN A 55 -23.13 -64.74 6.66
C GLN A 55 -22.25 -65.04 5.42
N GLN A 56 -21.26 -65.93 5.54
CA GLN A 56 -20.42 -66.32 4.40
C GLN A 56 -21.20 -67.15 3.38
N TYR A 57 -22.13 -67.99 3.83
CA TYR A 57 -23.09 -68.65 2.95
C TYR A 57 -24.00 -67.62 2.27
N ARG A 58 -24.53 -66.64 3.02
CA ARG A 58 -25.35 -65.54 2.48
C ARG A 58 -24.65 -64.82 1.33
N SER A 59 -23.43 -64.37 1.57
CA SER A 59 -22.63 -63.63 0.59
C SER A 59 -22.23 -64.47 -0.63
N TYR A 60 -21.96 -65.78 -0.43
CA TYR A 60 -21.66 -66.67 -1.55
C TYR A 60 -22.91 -66.99 -2.39
N ILE A 61 -24.06 -67.22 -1.74
CA ILE A 61 -25.36 -67.41 -2.43
C ILE A 61 -25.68 -66.17 -3.27
N ASP A 62 -25.54 -64.98 -2.70
CA ASP A 62 -25.76 -63.71 -3.41
C ASP A 62 -24.81 -63.55 -4.60
N ALA A 63 -23.51 -63.79 -4.41
CA ALA A 63 -22.53 -63.76 -5.50
C ALA A 63 -22.87 -64.73 -6.65
N LEU A 64 -23.28 -65.95 -6.32
CA LEU A 64 -23.69 -66.95 -7.32
C LEU A 64 -24.95 -66.50 -8.07
N TRP A 65 -25.95 -65.99 -7.35
CA TRP A 65 -27.20 -65.53 -7.93
C TRP A 65 -27.00 -64.36 -8.89
N GLN A 66 -26.27 -63.33 -8.45
CA GLN A 66 -25.98 -62.15 -9.26
C GLN A 66 -25.03 -62.45 -10.44
N SER A 67 -24.25 -63.53 -10.37
CA SER A 67 -23.43 -64.01 -11.49
C SER A 67 -24.19 -64.90 -12.50
N GLY A 68 -25.49 -65.15 -12.29
CA GLY A 68 -26.33 -65.99 -13.15
C GLY A 68 -26.20 -67.50 -12.90
N ARG A 69 -25.44 -67.92 -11.88
CA ARG A 69 -25.19 -69.33 -11.52
C ARG A 69 -26.30 -69.88 -10.61
N HIS A 70 -27.55 -69.68 -10.99
CA HIS A 70 -28.74 -69.92 -10.15
C HIS A 70 -28.84 -71.36 -9.62
N GLU A 71 -28.60 -72.38 -10.44
CA GLU A 71 -28.65 -73.78 -10.00
C GLU A 71 -27.66 -74.09 -8.87
N THR A 72 -26.46 -73.49 -8.93
CA THR A 72 -25.44 -73.69 -7.90
C THR A 72 -25.81 -72.92 -6.62
N ALA A 73 -26.41 -71.74 -6.77
CA ALA A 73 -26.95 -70.98 -5.64
C ALA A 73 -28.06 -71.75 -4.91
N VAL A 74 -28.99 -72.38 -5.64
CA VAL A 74 -30.08 -73.20 -5.04
C VAL A 74 -29.52 -74.39 -4.26
N ARG A 75 -28.56 -75.13 -4.83
CA ARG A 75 -27.90 -76.22 -4.09
C ARG A 75 -27.19 -75.74 -2.82
N LEU A 76 -26.59 -74.54 -2.90
CA LEU A 76 -25.91 -73.94 -1.76
C LEU A 76 -26.92 -73.50 -0.68
N ILE A 77 -28.07 -72.96 -1.08
CA ILE A 77 -29.20 -72.65 -0.19
C ILE A 77 -29.64 -73.90 0.57
N ASP A 78 -29.86 -75.02 -0.12
CA ASP A 78 -30.25 -76.29 0.52
C ASP A 78 -29.19 -76.76 1.52
N SER A 79 -27.90 -76.66 1.15
CA SER A 79 -26.80 -77.02 2.05
C SER A 79 -26.73 -76.11 3.29
N ALA A 80 -27.02 -74.81 3.13
CA ALA A 80 -27.04 -73.85 4.23
C ALA A 80 -28.21 -74.14 5.17
N LYS A 81 -29.39 -74.49 4.63
CA LYS A 81 -30.56 -74.91 5.41
C LYS A 81 -30.30 -76.19 6.19
N ILE A 82 -29.67 -77.19 5.59
CA ILE A 82 -29.32 -78.44 6.27
C ILE A 82 -28.34 -78.16 7.42
N LYS A 83 -27.36 -77.28 7.20
CA LYS A 83 -26.29 -77.02 8.18
C LYS A 83 -26.72 -76.11 9.32
N TYR A 84 -27.48 -75.05 9.03
CA TYR A 84 -27.81 -74.00 10.00
C TYR A 84 -29.29 -73.93 10.37
N GLY A 85 -30.16 -74.67 9.69
CA GLY A 85 -31.60 -74.69 9.95
C GLY A 85 -32.18 -73.28 9.95
N ILE A 86 -32.82 -72.91 11.07
CA ILE A 86 -33.43 -71.60 11.29
C ILE A 86 -32.41 -70.44 11.33
N HIS A 87 -31.12 -70.73 11.56
CA HIS A 87 -30.05 -69.75 11.59
C HIS A 87 -29.39 -69.55 10.22
N ALA A 88 -29.87 -70.20 9.16
CA ALA A 88 -29.42 -69.92 7.81
C ALA A 88 -29.84 -68.50 7.39
N GLU A 89 -28.86 -67.68 6.98
CA GLU A 89 -29.09 -66.31 6.54
C GLU A 89 -29.12 -66.29 5.01
N ILE A 90 -30.32 -66.43 4.44
CA ILE A 90 -30.49 -66.53 2.99
C ILE A 90 -31.09 -65.22 2.49
N PRO A 91 -30.57 -64.62 1.39
CA PRO A 91 -31.14 -63.38 0.86
C PRO A 91 -32.63 -63.54 0.54
N PHE A 92 -33.45 -62.62 1.05
CA PHE A 92 -34.92 -62.74 0.97
C PHE A 92 -35.42 -62.59 -0.47
N GLU A 93 -34.71 -61.81 -1.29
CA GLU A 93 -34.98 -61.60 -2.71
C GLU A 93 -34.90 -62.94 -3.46
N ILE A 94 -33.85 -63.73 -3.18
CA ILE A 94 -33.64 -65.03 -3.79
C ILE A 94 -34.69 -66.04 -3.32
N LEU A 95 -35.04 -66.02 -2.03
CA LEU A 95 -36.13 -66.86 -1.51
C LEU A 95 -37.48 -66.52 -2.16
N PHE A 96 -37.73 -65.24 -2.44
CA PHE A 96 -38.94 -64.80 -3.12
C PHE A 96 -38.97 -65.26 -4.58
N GLU A 97 -37.87 -65.07 -5.33
CA GLU A 97 -37.74 -65.49 -6.73
C GLU A 97 -37.81 -67.01 -6.91
N THR A 98 -37.39 -67.78 -5.90
CA THR A 98 -37.49 -69.26 -5.89
C THR A 98 -38.83 -69.79 -5.40
N GLY A 99 -39.82 -68.91 -5.11
CA GLY A 99 -41.17 -69.29 -4.68
C GLY A 99 -41.32 -69.60 -3.18
N ASN A 100 -40.29 -69.37 -2.37
CA ASN A 100 -40.29 -69.58 -0.92
C ASN A 100 -40.78 -68.32 -0.16
N THR A 101 -41.96 -67.82 -0.51
CA THR A 101 -42.49 -66.52 -0.06
C THR A 101 -42.58 -66.37 1.46
N LYS A 102 -42.91 -67.45 2.18
CA LYS A 102 -43.03 -67.43 3.66
C LYS A 102 -41.66 -67.20 4.33
N GLU A 103 -40.62 -67.85 3.84
CA GLU A 103 -39.27 -67.69 4.38
C GLU A 103 -38.67 -66.34 3.98
N ALA A 104 -38.94 -65.88 2.76
CA ALA A 104 -38.57 -64.54 2.30
C ALA A 104 -39.14 -63.47 3.22
N TYR A 105 -40.43 -63.56 3.56
CA TYR A 105 -41.08 -62.64 4.49
C TYR A 105 -40.45 -62.65 5.89
N LEU A 106 -40.10 -63.84 6.42
CA LEU A 106 -39.46 -63.95 7.73
C LEU A 106 -38.07 -63.30 7.75
N GLN A 107 -37.25 -63.52 6.71
CA GLN A 107 -35.93 -62.88 6.59
C GLN A 107 -36.05 -61.37 6.44
N LEU A 108 -37.00 -60.90 5.63
CA LEU A 108 -37.28 -59.48 5.44
C LEU A 108 -37.72 -58.82 6.75
N LYS A 109 -38.63 -59.46 7.51
CA LYS A 109 -39.09 -58.96 8.81
C LYS A 109 -37.95 -58.87 9.82
N LYS A 110 -37.03 -59.84 9.83
CA LYS A 110 -35.83 -59.82 10.69
C LYS A 110 -34.93 -58.63 10.33
N ALA A 111 -34.64 -58.44 9.04
CA ALA A 111 -33.84 -57.31 8.57
C ALA A 111 -34.46 -55.95 8.94
N PHE A 112 -35.78 -55.80 8.76
CA PHE A 112 -36.47 -54.56 9.14
C PHE A 112 -36.40 -54.30 10.65
N ALA A 113 -36.60 -55.30 11.50
CA ALA A 113 -36.54 -55.13 12.95
C ALA A 113 -35.15 -54.69 13.43
N GLU A 114 -34.08 -55.23 12.84
CA GLU A 114 -32.70 -54.81 13.12
C GLU A 114 -32.46 -53.37 12.66
N THR A 115 -32.95 -53.01 11.47
CA THR A 115 -32.77 -51.66 10.91
C THR A 115 -33.53 -50.60 11.72
N ASP A 116 -34.75 -50.93 12.17
CA ASP A 116 -35.60 -50.04 12.97
C ASP A 116 -34.97 -49.77 14.35
N SER A 117 -34.36 -50.79 14.97
CA SER A 117 -33.62 -50.62 16.23
C SER A 117 -32.39 -49.73 16.07
N VAL A 118 -31.64 -49.86 14.97
CA VAL A 118 -30.49 -48.98 14.69
C VAL A 118 -30.95 -47.56 14.40
N LEU A 119 -32.07 -47.39 13.69
CA LEU A 119 -32.63 -46.08 13.40
C LEU A 119 -33.17 -45.40 14.68
N ASP A 120 -33.82 -46.14 15.58
CA ASP A 120 -34.24 -45.66 16.90
C ASP A 120 -33.01 -45.26 17.76
N GLU A 121 -31.92 -46.02 17.69
CA GLU A 121 -30.68 -45.66 18.41
C GLU A 121 -30.02 -44.39 17.84
N ILE A 122 -29.93 -44.25 16.52
CA ILE A 122 -29.37 -43.06 15.85
C ILE A 122 -30.23 -41.82 16.14
N THR A 123 -31.55 -41.96 16.10
CA THR A 123 -32.47 -40.86 16.40
C THR A 123 -32.41 -40.45 17.88
N ARG A 124 -32.12 -41.38 18.79
CA ARG A 124 -31.89 -41.08 20.22
C ARG A 124 -30.49 -40.54 20.50
N GLN A 125 -29.48 -40.86 19.70
CA GLN A 125 -28.16 -40.26 19.85
C GLN A 125 -28.17 -38.78 19.43
N LYS A 126 -27.51 -37.95 20.24
CA LYS A 126 -27.37 -36.47 20.16
C LYS A 126 -26.79 -35.91 18.84
N VAL A 127 -26.65 -36.72 17.79
CA VAL A 127 -26.16 -36.31 16.47
C VAL A 127 -27.07 -35.24 15.88
N CYS A 128 -28.40 -35.43 15.96
CA CYS A 128 -29.36 -34.41 15.51
C CYS A 128 -29.25 -33.11 16.32
N SER A 129 -29.05 -33.17 17.65
CA SER A 129 -28.92 -31.95 18.45
C SER A 129 -27.62 -31.20 18.16
N SER A 130 -26.50 -31.90 17.99
CA SER A 130 -25.22 -31.26 17.66
C SER A 130 -25.20 -30.60 16.27
N ALA A 131 -25.83 -31.21 15.27
CA ALA A 131 -25.94 -30.64 13.93
C ALA A 131 -26.88 -29.41 13.91
N VAL A 132 -27.96 -29.44 14.70
CA VAL A 132 -28.86 -28.29 14.87
C VAL A 132 -28.16 -27.17 15.64
N GLU A 133 -27.43 -27.48 16.71
CA GLU A 133 -26.65 -26.49 17.47
C GLU A 133 -25.55 -25.85 16.62
N PHE A 134 -24.84 -26.61 15.80
CA PHE A 134 -23.85 -26.08 14.86
C PHE A 134 -24.50 -25.12 13.85
N SER A 135 -25.60 -25.54 13.22
CA SER A 135 -26.32 -24.70 12.25
C SER A 135 -26.87 -23.43 12.89
N ARG A 136 -27.33 -23.51 14.14
CA ARG A 136 -27.84 -22.37 14.90
C ARG A 136 -26.72 -21.40 15.26
N ASN A 137 -25.58 -21.92 15.70
CA ASN A 137 -24.40 -21.11 16.00
C ASN A 137 -23.87 -20.39 14.74
N ASP A 138 -23.90 -21.02 13.57
CA ASP A 138 -23.54 -20.37 12.31
C ASP A 138 -24.48 -19.21 11.95
N ILE A 139 -25.78 -19.36 12.21
CA ILE A 139 -26.77 -18.28 12.02
C ILE A 139 -26.50 -17.12 12.99
N ASP A 140 -26.27 -17.41 14.27
CA ASP A 140 -26.01 -16.40 15.30
C ASP A 140 -24.69 -15.64 15.02
N VAL A 141 -23.63 -16.35 14.62
CA VAL A 141 -22.35 -15.75 14.23
C VAL A 141 -22.53 -14.87 12.99
N MET A 142 -23.30 -15.32 12.01
CA MET A 142 -23.60 -14.54 10.81
C MET A 142 -24.41 -13.27 11.14
N GLU A 143 -25.41 -13.35 12.00
CA GLU A 143 -26.19 -12.19 12.44
C GLU A 143 -25.31 -11.17 13.20
N LEU A 144 -24.46 -11.64 14.12
CA LEU A 144 -23.49 -10.78 14.81
C LEU A 144 -22.47 -10.17 13.85
N SER A 145 -22.01 -10.92 12.85
CA SER A 145 -21.08 -10.41 11.83
C SER A 145 -21.74 -9.32 10.98
N TYR A 146 -23.01 -9.49 10.61
CA TYR A 146 -23.77 -8.51 9.85
C TYR A 146 -23.99 -7.22 10.65
N GLN A 147 -24.39 -7.32 11.92
CA GLN A 147 -24.52 -6.16 12.81
C GLN A 147 -23.18 -5.44 12.97
N ASN A 148 -22.09 -6.18 13.16
CA ASN A 148 -20.75 -5.60 13.27
C ASN A 148 -20.31 -4.92 11.97
N ASP A 149 -20.64 -5.48 10.80
CA ASP A 149 -20.29 -4.88 9.52
C ASP A 149 -21.12 -3.62 9.23
N LEU A 150 -22.39 -3.57 9.63
CA LEU A 150 -23.19 -2.35 9.62
C LEU A 150 -22.61 -1.29 10.57
N ILE A 151 -22.18 -1.66 11.77
CA ILE A 151 -21.53 -0.74 12.73
C ILE A 151 -20.20 -0.22 12.15
N LYS A 152 -19.37 -1.08 11.54
CA LYS A 152 -18.12 -0.65 10.88
C LYS A 152 -18.40 0.32 9.73
N LEU A 153 -19.40 0.02 8.90
CA LEU A 153 -19.78 0.87 7.76
C LEU A 153 -20.30 2.23 8.22
N THR A 154 -21.13 2.28 9.27
CA THR A 154 -21.61 3.54 9.84
C THR A 154 -20.47 4.39 10.44
N ILE A 155 -19.52 3.77 11.15
CA ILE A 155 -18.32 4.46 11.67
C ILE A 155 -17.48 5.02 10.51
N LEU A 156 -17.29 4.24 9.43
CA LEU A 156 -16.55 4.68 8.23
C LEU A 156 -17.19 5.93 7.59
N ILE A 157 -18.51 5.94 7.43
CA ILE A 157 -19.24 7.08 6.85
C ILE A 157 -19.05 8.34 7.72
N ILE A 158 -19.16 8.20 9.05
CA ILE A 158 -18.97 9.33 9.98
C ILE A 158 -17.53 9.87 9.88
N LEU A 159 -16.52 9.00 9.78
CA LEU A 159 -15.13 9.37 9.57
C LEU A 159 -14.91 10.16 8.27
N ILE A 160 -15.57 9.75 7.18
CA ILE A 160 -15.48 10.43 5.88
C ILE A 160 -16.14 11.81 5.96
N ILE A 161 -17.32 11.92 6.56
CA ILE A 161 -18.04 13.20 6.69
C ILE A 161 -17.25 14.18 7.57
N THR A 162 -16.78 13.73 8.73
CA THR A 162 -15.99 14.57 9.65
C THR A 162 -14.65 14.97 9.04
N GLY A 163 -13.96 14.06 8.37
CA GLY A 163 -12.75 14.35 7.60
C GLY A 163 -12.98 15.34 6.46
N GLY A 164 -14.10 15.21 5.74
CA GLY A 164 -14.50 16.12 4.67
C GLY A 164 -14.77 17.54 5.18
N ILE A 165 -15.46 17.68 6.31
CA ILE A 165 -15.69 18.97 6.97
C ILE A 165 -14.35 19.58 7.42
N GLY A 166 -13.47 18.79 8.01
CA GLY A 166 -12.13 19.23 8.42
C GLY A 166 -11.28 19.71 7.24
N ALA A 167 -11.27 18.96 6.13
CA ALA A 167 -10.56 19.34 4.91
C ALA A 167 -11.16 20.62 4.28
N ALA A 168 -12.49 20.75 4.24
CA ALA A 168 -13.16 21.94 3.75
C ALA A 168 -12.83 23.18 4.61
N ALA A 169 -12.81 23.03 5.94
CA ALA A 169 -12.40 24.08 6.87
C ALA A 169 -10.91 24.45 6.70
N PHE A 170 -10.04 23.47 6.50
CA PHE A 170 -8.61 23.70 6.26
C PHE A 170 -8.38 24.43 4.93
N VAL A 171 -9.08 24.04 3.87
CA VAL A 171 -9.01 24.70 2.56
C VAL A 171 -9.56 26.11 2.64
N SER A 172 -10.69 26.34 3.33
CA SER A 172 -11.25 27.68 3.47
C SER A 172 -10.34 28.60 4.28
N HIS A 173 -9.74 28.10 5.36
CA HIS A 173 -8.75 28.81 6.16
C HIS A 173 -7.49 29.13 5.34
N SER A 174 -6.98 28.15 4.59
CA SER A 174 -5.81 28.34 3.73
C SER A 174 -6.09 29.34 2.61
N ARG A 175 -7.28 29.29 1.99
CA ARG A 175 -7.73 30.28 1.01
C ARG A 175 -7.86 31.67 1.62
N LYS A 176 -8.31 31.80 2.87
CA LYS A 176 -8.40 33.09 3.56
C LYS A 176 -7.01 33.69 3.78
N ILE A 177 -6.04 32.88 4.22
CA ILE A 177 -4.64 33.30 4.34
C ILE A 177 -4.06 33.67 2.97
N GLN A 178 -4.39 32.91 1.92
CA GLN A 178 -3.94 33.21 0.56
C GLN A 178 -4.49 34.55 0.07
N LYS A 179 -5.78 34.81 0.28
CA LYS A 179 -6.42 36.09 -0.06
C LYS A 179 -5.77 37.29 0.63
N GLN A 180 -5.42 37.15 1.91
CA GLN A 180 -4.69 38.21 2.63
C GLN A 180 -3.31 38.49 2.02
N LYS A 181 -2.63 37.46 1.50
CA LYS A 181 -1.36 37.62 0.79
C LYS A 181 -1.55 38.23 -0.60
N ASP A 182 -2.60 37.83 -1.32
CA ASP A 182 -2.93 38.39 -2.64
C ASP A 182 -3.34 39.87 -2.54
N GLU A 183 -4.08 40.27 -1.50
CA GLU A 183 -4.42 41.67 -1.21
C GLU A 183 -3.17 42.52 -0.94
N GLN A 184 -2.20 41.99 -0.20
CA GLN A 184 -0.91 42.68 0.02
C GLN A 184 -0.11 42.82 -1.28
N ILE A 185 -0.12 41.79 -2.13
CA ILE A 185 0.54 41.84 -3.44
C ILE A 185 -0.13 42.87 -4.36
N ILE A 186 -1.46 42.95 -4.35
CA ILE A 186 -2.22 43.95 -5.13
C ILE A 186 -1.95 45.36 -4.61
N ALA A 187 -1.98 45.57 -3.30
CA ALA A 187 -1.66 46.89 -2.71
C ALA A 187 -0.22 47.34 -3.02
N LEU A 188 0.74 46.42 -3.01
CA LEU A 188 2.12 46.68 -3.41
C LEU A 188 2.24 46.99 -4.91
N ALA A 189 1.49 46.30 -5.77
CA ALA A 189 1.47 46.56 -7.20
C ALA A 189 0.82 47.92 -7.53
N GLU A 190 -0.21 48.32 -6.80
CA GLU A 190 -0.88 49.62 -6.92
C GLU A 190 0.02 50.77 -6.46
N GLU A 191 0.77 50.58 -5.37
CA GLU A 191 1.83 51.51 -4.95
C GLU A 191 2.93 51.63 -6.01
N LEU A 192 3.30 50.51 -6.65
CA LEU A 192 4.30 50.45 -7.73
C LEU A 192 3.82 51.17 -9.00
N GLU A 193 2.55 51.01 -9.39
CA GLU A 193 1.94 51.79 -10.49
C GLU A 193 1.88 53.29 -10.16
N SER A 194 1.63 53.66 -8.90
CA SER A 194 1.60 55.07 -8.48
C SER A 194 2.97 55.74 -8.62
N ILE A 195 4.04 55.05 -8.20
CA ILE A 195 5.42 55.53 -8.30
C ILE A 195 5.86 55.63 -9.78
N LEU A 196 5.38 54.72 -10.64
CA LEU A 196 5.64 54.77 -12.07
C LEU A 196 4.86 55.88 -12.79
N ASN A 197 3.61 56.15 -12.38
CA ASN A 197 2.80 57.22 -12.95
C ASN A 197 3.26 58.62 -12.53
N ASP A 198 3.75 58.81 -11.31
CA ASP A 198 4.45 60.04 -10.90
C ASP A 198 5.65 60.33 -11.82
N ARG A 199 6.35 59.28 -12.24
CA ARG A 199 7.48 59.37 -13.17
C ARG A 199 7.07 59.79 -14.58
N ASN A 200 5.92 59.35 -15.08
CA ASN A 200 5.40 59.81 -16.38
C ASN A 200 5.04 61.29 -16.34
N HIS A 201 4.61 61.81 -15.19
CA HIS A 201 4.26 63.22 -15.02
C HIS A 201 5.47 64.14 -14.86
N ASP A 202 6.58 63.65 -14.29
CA ASP A 202 7.86 64.36 -14.16
C ASP A 202 8.73 64.26 -15.43
N SER A 203 8.65 63.13 -16.15
CA SER A 203 9.33 62.96 -17.44
C SER A 203 8.70 63.81 -18.54
N ALA A 204 7.38 64.02 -18.51
CA ALA A 204 6.67 64.92 -19.43
C ALA A 204 6.90 66.42 -19.12
N LYS A 205 7.45 66.77 -17.95
CA LYS A 205 7.79 68.15 -17.58
C LYS A 205 9.26 68.52 -17.79
N SER A 206 10.10 67.58 -18.22
CA SER A 206 11.55 67.78 -18.33
C SER A 206 12.07 68.02 -19.75
N GLU A 207 11.19 68.07 -20.77
CA GLU A 207 11.58 68.45 -22.15
C GLU A 207 11.43 69.95 -22.46
N ASP A 208 10.83 70.74 -21.55
CA ASP A 208 10.79 72.20 -21.68
C ASP A 208 11.22 72.84 -20.35
N VAL A 209 12.47 73.26 -20.25
CA VAL A 209 12.90 74.56 -19.69
C VAL A 209 14.42 74.56 -19.56
N HIS A 210 15.00 75.35 -20.46
CA HIS A 210 16.37 75.79 -20.44
C HIS A 210 16.54 76.89 -19.37
N VAL A 211 17.66 76.83 -18.63
CA VAL A 211 18.40 77.97 -18.00
C VAL A 211 18.05 78.43 -16.57
N ARG A 212 19.14 78.47 -15.76
CA ARG A 212 19.54 79.38 -14.64
C ARG A 212 19.31 78.98 -13.17
N THR A 213 20.43 78.54 -12.56
CA THR A 213 21.10 79.06 -11.34
C THR A 213 20.28 79.09 -10.03
N THR A 214 20.67 78.39 -8.97
CA THR A 214 21.71 78.82 -8.00
C THR A 214 22.38 77.67 -7.25
N ALA A 215 23.66 77.87 -6.93
CA ALA A 215 24.53 76.97 -6.18
C ALA A 215 24.28 77.04 -4.66
N SER A 216 24.15 75.87 -4.04
CA SER A 216 24.37 75.44 -2.64
C SER A 216 23.60 74.11 -2.56
N ASP A 217 24.07 72.92 -2.21
CA ASP A 217 25.27 72.40 -1.55
C ASP A 217 25.15 70.86 -1.69
N GLY A 218 26.28 70.14 -1.75
CA GLY A 218 26.30 68.67 -1.90
C GLY A 218 26.68 68.20 -3.31
N ASN A 219 27.97 67.94 -3.50
CA ASN A 219 28.59 67.41 -4.71
C ASN A 219 28.29 65.91 -4.92
N GLU A 220 27.01 65.51 -4.85
CA GLU A 220 26.61 64.12 -5.03
C GLU A 220 26.67 63.72 -6.52
N PRO A 221 27.26 62.56 -6.87
CA PRO A 221 27.23 62.08 -8.24
C PRO A 221 25.78 61.83 -8.67
N ARG A 222 25.38 62.36 -9.83
CA ARG A 222 24.06 62.09 -10.41
C ARG A 222 24.03 60.69 -11.00
N PHE A 223 23.50 59.73 -10.25
CA PHE A 223 23.21 58.39 -10.73
C PHE A 223 21.81 58.32 -11.34
N SER A 224 21.65 57.53 -12.41
CA SER A 224 20.33 57.15 -12.95
C SER A 224 19.52 56.26 -11.98
N ILE A 225 20.21 55.74 -10.95
CA ILE A 225 19.72 54.83 -9.91
C ILE A 225 19.68 55.57 -8.57
N SER A 226 18.63 55.34 -7.78
CA SER A 226 18.50 55.94 -6.43
C SER A 226 18.33 54.88 -5.35
N ARG A 227 18.49 55.27 -4.08
CA ARG A 227 18.32 54.36 -2.93
C ARG A 227 16.95 53.68 -2.91
N LYS A 228 15.89 54.41 -3.29
CA LYS A 228 14.54 53.85 -3.42
C LYS A 228 14.48 52.68 -4.41
N HIS A 229 15.20 52.76 -5.53
CA HIS A 229 15.25 51.67 -6.51
C HIS A 229 15.93 50.41 -5.94
N LEU A 230 16.99 50.59 -5.14
CA LEU A 230 17.66 49.49 -4.46
C LEU A 230 16.73 48.80 -3.45
N ASP A 231 15.95 49.58 -2.69
CA ASP A 231 14.98 49.05 -1.71
C ASP A 231 13.84 48.29 -2.40
N THR A 232 13.31 48.82 -3.52
CA THR A 232 12.29 48.13 -4.33
C THR A 232 12.81 46.79 -4.84
N ILE A 233 14.04 46.75 -5.35
CA ILE A 233 14.61 45.53 -5.92
C ILE A 233 14.96 44.51 -4.83
N ARG A 234 15.41 44.99 -3.67
CA ARG A 234 15.60 44.15 -2.50
C ARG A 234 14.28 43.44 -2.13
N LEU A 235 13.18 44.19 -2.03
CA LEU A 235 11.87 43.63 -1.73
C LEU A 235 11.42 42.63 -2.80
N LEU A 236 11.64 42.94 -4.09
CA LEU A 236 11.32 42.04 -5.21
C LEU A 236 12.12 40.73 -5.15
N CYS A 237 13.42 40.80 -4.88
CA CYS A 237 14.29 39.63 -4.75
C CYS A 237 13.90 38.76 -3.54
N GLU A 238 13.59 39.38 -2.39
CA GLU A 238 13.10 38.66 -1.20
C GLU A 238 11.77 37.95 -1.50
N THR A 239 10.79 38.66 -2.08
CA THR A 239 9.47 38.13 -2.45
C THR A 239 9.56 37.01 -3.49
N TYR A 240 10.43 37.17 -4.49
CA TYR A 240 10.71 36.14 -5.49
C TYR A 240 11.31 34.90 -4.85
N TYR A 241 12.32 35.06 -3.97
CA TYR A 241 12.98 33.93 -3.33
C TYR A 241 12.05 33.15 -2.39
N GLU A 242 11.15 33.83 -1.68
CA GLU A 242 10.16 33.19 -0.81
C GLU A 242 9.08 32.43 -1.60
N SER A 243 8.66 32.96 -2.75
CA SER A 243 7.64 32.33 -3.60
C SER A 243 8.17 31.13 -4.40
N ASN A 244 9.43 31.16 -4.84
CA ASN A 244 10.04 30.09 -5.66
C ASN A 244 10.52 28.85 -4.87
N GLN A 245 10.54 28.88 -3.53
CA GLN A 245 10.80 27.66 -2.72
C GLN A 245 9.67 26.63 -2.82
N LYS A 246 8.49 27.02 -3.33
CA LYS A 246 7.38 26.12 -3.60
C LYS A 246 7.36 25.80 -5.08
N GLU A 247 7.72 24.56 -5.40
CA GLU A 247 8.01 23.97 -6.72
C GLU A 247 6.94 24.14 -7.82
N SER A 248 5.82 24.81 -7.55
CA SER A 248 4.62 24.81 -8.41
C SER A 248 4.20 26.17 -8.99
N ILE A 249 4.97 27.25 -8.88
CA ILE A 249 4.56 28.57 -9.41
C ILE A 249 5.66 29.20 -10.27
N LYS A 250 5.88 28.64 -11.47
CA LYS A 250 6.48 29.38 -12.58
C LYS A 250 5.41 30.32 -13.18
N SER A 251 4.97 31.32 -12.43
CA SER A 251 4.01 32.30 -12.96
C SER A 251 4.71 33.26 -13.94
N LYS A 252 3.95 33.77 -14.92
CA LYS A 252 4.40 34.83 -15.84
C LYS A 252 4.94 36.06 -15.07
N THR A 253 4.37 36.33 -13.89
CA THR A 253 4.79 37.40 -12.98
C THR A 253 6.20 37.17 -12.42
N ALA A 254 6.56 35.94 -12.04
CA ALA A 254 7.90 35.63 -11.55
C ALA A 254 8.98 35.85 -12.62
N HIS A 255 8.66 35.54 -13.89
CA HIS A 255 9.56 35.79 -15.01
C HIS A 255 9.77 37.29 -15.27
N ASN A 256 8.71 38.10 -15.18
CA ASN A 256 8.81 39.56 -15.32
C ASN A 256 9.65 40.17 -14.19
N VAL A 257 9.47 39.71 -12.95
CA VAL A 257 10.28 40.18 -11.81
C VAL A 257 11.77 39.84 -12.01
N GLU A 258 12.08 38.63 -12.46
CA GLU A 258 13.46 38.23 -12.77
C GLU A 258 14.08 39.08 -13.88
N GLN A 259 13.30 39.43 -14.92
CA GLN A 259 13.76 40.31 -16.00
C GLN A 259 14.05 41.73 -15.50
N GLU A 260 13.19 42.31 -14.66
CA GLU A 260 13.42 43.65 -14.10
C GLU A 260 14.66 43.71 -13.19
N ILE A 261 14.87 42.68 -12.35
CA ILE A 261 16.09 42.57 -11.55
C ILE A 261 17.33 42.53 -12.45
N LYS A 262 17.29 41.73 -13.53
CA LYS A 262 18.39 41.65 -14.50
C LYS A 262 18.64 42.97 -15.22
N ASN A 263 17.58 43.66 -15.65
CA ASN A 263 17.69 44.97 -16.32
C ASN A 263 18.39 45.99 -15.42
N PHE A 264 18.07 45.99 -14.12
CA PHE A 264 18.68 46.90 -13.17
C PHE A 264 20.14 46.56 -12.85
N VAL A 265 20.44 45.29 -12.62
CA VAL A 265 21.82 44.81 -12.37
C VAL A 265 22.72 45.09 -13.57
N ASN A 266 22.19 44.96 -14.78
CA ASN A 266 22.91 45.22 -16.03
C ASN A 266 23.09 46.72 -16.33
N ASN A 267 22.55 47.63 -15.53
CA ASN A 267 22.79 49.06 -15.70
C ASN A 267 24.27 49.37 -15.41
N PRO A 268 25.00 50.04 -16.32
CA PRO A 268 26.42 50.34 -16.15
C PRO A 268 26.74 51.16 -14.89
N ASP A 269 25.79 51.95 -14.40
CA ASP A 269 25.96 52.78 -13.20
C ASP A 269 25.78 51.99 -11.90
N PHE A 270 25.20 50.78 -11.96
CA PHE A 270 24.75 50.04 -10.78
C PHE A 270 25.87 49.72 -9.80
N GLN A 271 27.01 49.24 -10.31
CA GLN A 271 28.16 48.90 -9.48
C GLN A 271 28.77 50.13 -8.80
N THR A 272 28.90 51.23 -9.55
CA THR A 272 29.42 52.51 -9.06
C THR A 272 28.49 53.11 -8.02
N PHE A 273 27.18 53.00 -8.24
CA PHE A 273 26.15 53.43 -7.31
C PHE A 273 26.20 52.64 -5.99
N LEU A 274 26.32 51.31 -6.03
CA LEU A 274 26.43 50.50 -4.81
C LEU A 274 27.67 50.86 -3.99
N GLU A 275 28.81 51.10 -4.65
CA GLU A 275 30.04 51.50 -4.00
C GLU A 275 29.94 52.90 -3.37
N TYR A 276 29.38 53.87 -4.11
CA TYR A 276 29.08 55.19 -3.59
C TYR A 276 28.19 55.13 -2.35
N LEU A 277 27.11 54.35 -2.41
CA LEU A 277 26.15 54.20 -1.32
C LEU A 277 26.78 53.53 -0.10
N ALA A 278 27.62 52.50 -0.31
CA ALA A 278 28.31 51.83 0.78
C ALA A 278 29.29 52.77 1.49
N ASP A 279 30.02 53.59 0.73
CA ASP A 279 30.94 54.58 1.27
C ASP A 279 30.24 55.73 1.98
N SER A 280 29.13 56.22 1.44
CA SER A 280 28.36 57.32 2.06
C SER A 280 27.68 56.87 3.37
N GLU A 281 27.22 55.62 3.45
CA GLU A 281 26.52 55.10 4.64
C GLU A 281 27.45 54.54 5.72
N ASN A 282 28.67 54.12 5.36
CA ASN A 282 29.58 53.44 6.28
C ASN A 282 30.97 54.10 6.34
N ASN A 283 31.04 55.43 6.47
CA ASN A 283 32.31 56.15 6.71
C ASN A 283 33.43 55.82 5.69
N CYS A 284 33.10 55.73 4.40
CA CYS A 284 34.04 55.36 3.33
C CYS A 284 34.64 53.96 3.49
N ILE A 285 33.85 52.99 3.97
CA ILE A 285 34.29 51.61 4.25
C ILE A 285 34.93 50.92 3.05
N ILE A 286 34.44 51.12 1.83
CA ILE A 286 34.94 50.47 0.62
C ILE A 286 36.29 51.05 0.24
N ASN A 287 36.43 52.37 0.29
CA ASN A 287 37.71 53.04 0.10
C ASN A 287 38.77 52.57 1.11
N ARG A 288 38.42 52.43 2.40
CA ARG A 288 39.33 51.88 3.41
C ARG A 288 39.65 50.40 3.15
N PHE A 289 38.66 49.61 2.77
CA PHE A 289 38.80 48.19 2.51
C PHE A 289 39.71 47.91 1.30
N ARG A 290 39.54 48.61 0.17
CA ARG A 290 40.41 48.49 -1.00
C ARG A 290 41.87 48.87 -0.71
N ARG A 291 42.09 49.90 0.11
CA ARG A 291 43.45 50.31 0.52
C ARG A 291 44.15 49.29 1.40
N GLN A 292 43.42 48.68 2.33
CA GLN A 292 43.98 47.72 3.30
C GLN A 292 44.02 46.29 2.76
N MET A 293 43.22 45.97 1.74
CA MET A 293 43.08 44.63 1.16
C MET A 293 43.28 44.58 -0.38
N PRO A 294 44.33 45.20 -0.97
CA PRO A 294 44.44 45.42 -2.42
C PRO A 294 44.52 44.14 -3.30
N GLY A 295 44.72 42.96 -2.71
CA GLY A 295 44.87 41.67 -3.41
C GLY A 295 43.59 40.84 -3.57
N LEU A 296 42.41 41.41 -3.33
CA LEU A 296 41.13 40.73 -3.53
C LEU A 296 40.65 40.82 -4.99
N SER A 297 39.88 39.81 -5.40
CA SER A 297 39.22 39.81 -6.72
C SER A 297 38.03 40.77 -6.74
N ASP A 298 37.65 41.26 -7.93
CA ASP A 298 36.48 42.15 -8.10
C ASP A 298 35.20 41.57 -7.50
N LYS A 299 34.99 40.25 -7.64
CA LYS A 299 33.85 39.55 -7.04
C LYS A 299 33.89 39.57 -5.51
N GLU A 300 35.06 39.49 -4.90
CA GLU A 300 35.20 39.60 -3.43
C GLU A 300 34.85 41.02 -2.96
N TYR A 301 35.28 42.05 -3.69
CA TYR A 301 34.88 43.43 -3.40
C TYR A 301 33.38 43.66 -3.57
N GLN A 302 32.77 43.15 -4.64
CA GLN A 302 31.33 43.23 -4.87
C GLN A 302 30.51 42.60 -3.74
N ILE A 303 30.90 41.39 -3.30
CA ILE A 303 30.25 40.72 -2.18
C ILE A 303 30.38 41.55 -0.90
N PHE A 304 31.56 42.14 -0.65
CA PHE A 304 31.78 43.00 0.52
C PHE A 304 30.91 44.26 0.48
N ILE A 305 30.82 44.94 -0.67
CA ILE A 305 29.95 46.12 -0.88
C ILE A 305 28.50 45.80 -0.54
N CYS A 306 27.97 44.69 -1.08
CA CYS A 306 26.60 44.29 -0.77
C CYS A 306 26.41 43.88 0.69
N SER A 307 27.44 43.27 1.30
CA SER A 307 27.47 42.93 2.72
C SER A 307 27.46 44.18 3.63
N SER A 308 28.21 45.23 3.28
CA SER A 308 28.22 46.50 4.05
C SER A 308 26.89 47.24 3.98
N LEU A 309 26.17 47.09 2.86
CA LEU A 309 24.80 47.59 2.69
C LEU A 309 23.73 46.69 3.34
N ARG A 310 24.14 45.62 4.04
CA ARG A 310 23.25 44.64 4.70
C ARG A 310 22.22 44.03 3.75
N LEU A 311 22.60 43.83 2.49
CA LEU A 311 21.72 43.19 1.54
C LEU A 311 21.51 41.71 1.93
N PRO A 312 20.25 41.22 1.91
CA PRO A 312 19.94 39.83 2.19
C PRO A 312 20.64 38.88 1.22
N VAL A 313 20.97 37.68 1.70
CA VAL A 313 21.63 36.64 0.89
C VAL A 313 20.90 36.37 -0.44
N PRO A 314 19.56 36.21 -0.49
CA PRO A 314 18.84 36.03 -1.76
C PRO A 314 19.13 37.11 -2.81
N VAL A 315 19.21 38.38 -2.38
CA VAL A 315 19.47 39.52 -3.25
C VAL A 315 20.87 39.45 -3.85
N ILE A 316 21.87 39.14 -3.02
CA ILE A 316 23.27 39.00 -3.46
C ILE A 316 23.42 37.84 -4.46
N LEU A 317 22.71 36.73 -4.24
CA LEU A 317 22.72 35.61 -5.17
C LEU A 317 22.13 35.99 -6.53
N MET A 318 21.02 36.75 -6.55
CA MET A 318 20.40 37.21 -7.80
C MET A 318 21.23 38.27 -8.53
N PHE A 319 21.86 39.20 -7.81
CA PHE A 319 22.66 40.28 -8.42
C PHE A 319 23.90 39.78 -9.15
N PHE A 320 24.52 38.71 -8.67
CA PHE A 320 25.78 38.23 -9.23
C PHE A 320 25.67 36.83 -9.84
N ASP A 321 24.44 36.33 -10.01
CA ASP A 321 24.14 34.98 -10.47
C ASP A 321 24.99 33.91 -9.75
N LEU A 322 24.98 33.98 -8.42
CA LEU A 322 25.79 33.13 -7.55
C LEU A 322 24.96 32.01 -6.93
N ASN A 323 25.63 30.88 -6.73
CA ASN A 323 25.13 29.77 -5.93
C ASN A 323 25.37 30.06 -4.44
N ARG A 324 24.46 29.61 -3.57
CA ARG A 324 24.56 29.78 -2.11
C ARG A 324 25.90 29.28 -1.55
N ASN A 325 26.37 28.12 -2.01
CA ASN A 325 27.66 27.55 -1.59
C ASN A 325 28.82 28.50 -1.93
N THR A 326 28.85 29.02 -3.17
CA THR A 326 29.89 29.93 -3.66
C THR A 326 29.98 31.19 -2.82
N LEU A 327 28.83 31.77 -2.43
CA LEU A 327 28.79 32.96 -1.57
C LEU A 327 29.40 32.68 -0.18
N TYR A 328 28.97 31.61 0.49
CA TYR A 328 29.48 31.28 1.83
C TYR A 328 30.96 30.88 1.83
N THR A 329 31.41 30.13 0.82
CA THR A 329 32.83 29.79 0.68
C THR A 329 33.68 31.03 0.43
N THR A 330 33.18 31.98 -0.37
CA THR A 330 33.88 33.25 -0.64
C THR A 330 33.96 34.11 0.61
N ARG A 331 32.86 34.29 1.35
CA ARG A 331 32.86 35.00 2.65
C ARG A 331 33.84 34.37 3.64
N ARG A 332 33.85 33.04 3.75
CA ARG A 332 34.81 32.32 4.61
C ARG A 332 36.25 32.61 4.20
N ARG A 333 36.57 32.53 2.90
CA ARG A 333 37.91 32.84 2.39
C ARG A 333 38.31 34.29 2.66
N MET A 334 37.39 35.23 2.50
CA MET A 334 37.62 36.64 2.81
C MET A 334 37.93 36.84 4.30
N ARG A 335 37.16 36.23 5.21
CA ARG A 335 37.44 36.28 6.65
C ARG A 335 38.85 35.74 6.98
N GLN A 336 39.26 34.63 6.35
CA GLN A 336 40.61 34.08 6.52
C GLN A 336 41.70 35.02 5.99
N LYS A 337 41.50 35.64 4.82
CA LYS A 337 42.44 36.62 4.27
C LYS A 337 42.57 37.85 5.16
N ILE A 338 41.46 38.39 5.66
CA ILE A 338 41.42 39.54 6.58
C ILE A 338 42.16 39.21 7.89
N ALA A 339 41.86 38.05 8.48
CA ALA A 339 42.53 37.61 9.70
C ALA A 339 44.03 37.34 9.49
N GLY A 340 44.46 36.99 8.28
CA GLY A 340 45.87 36.77 7.96
C GLY A 340 46.66 38.04 7.61
N SER A 341 46.00 39.09 7.13
CA SER A 341 46.65 40.36 6.77
C SER A 341 46.65 41.40 7.89
N HIS A 342 45.89 41.17 8.96
CA HIS A 342 45.77 42.05 10.13
C HIS A 342 45.60 43.55 9.78
N PRO A 343 44.58 43.91 9.00
CA PRO A 343 44.33 45.30 8.64
C PRO A 343 43.93 46.13 9.87
N SER A 344 44.15 47.44 9.85
CA SER A 344 43.83 48.30 11.00
C SER A 344 42.34 48.25 11.38
N ASP A 345 41.47 48.08 10.39
CA ASP A 345 40.02 48.03 10.57
C ASP A 345 39.47 46.58 10.60
N GLU A 346 40.30 45.59 10.96
CA GLU A 346 39.99 44.15 10.93
C GLU A 346 38.63 43.81 11.54
N ARG A 347 38.35 44.30 12.76
CA ARG A 347 37.10 44.00 13.47
C ARG A 347 35.86 44.50 12.73
N GLU A 348 35.96 45.68 12.12
CA GLU A 348 34.86 46.30 11.39
C GLU A 348 34.58 45.55 10.10
N PHE A 349 35.63 45.20 9.33
CA PHE A 349 35.49 44.40 8.11
C PHE A 349 34.87 43.02 8.37
N LEU A 350 35.26 42.36 9.46
CA LEU A 350 34.71 41.06 9.83
C LEU A 350 33.24 41.13 10.27
N SER A 351 32.76 42.28 10.74
CA SER A 351 31.36 42.45 11.18
C SER A 351 30.35 42.44 10.04
N TYR A 352 30.79 42.76 8.81
CA TYR A 352 29.94 42.79 7.61
C TYR A 352 29.90 41.46 6.83
N LEU A 353 30.81 40.53 7.13
CA LEU A 353 30.96 39.25 6.43
C LEU A 353 30.31 38.08 7.15
#